data_AF-A0A1M6RIU9-F1
#
_entry.id   AF-A0A1M6RIU9-F1
#
_cell.length_a   1.000
_cell.length_b   1.000
_cell.length_c   1.000
_cell.angle_alpha   90.00
_cell.angle_beta   90.00
_cell.angle_gamma   90.00
#
_symmetry.space_group_name_H-M   'P 1'
#
loop_
_entity.id
_entity.type
_entity.pdbx_description
1 polymer ?
#
loop_
_entity_poly.entity_id
_entity_poly.type
_entity_poly.pdbx_seq_one_letter_code
_entity_poly.pdbx_strand_id
1 'polypeptide(L)'
;MKSVFYIIVLLLLSSCATIMNGGEKQLHFHSDEPRTKISVSAQHAFPVTGKDDVAIKVKKGDVMVLAEKTGCEPRSITVQSSFSGGWYILGNLFSFVYFGWIFDPILGGSWYYDQKSFDVTPDCGGHSYSESDDAWNQSLIEDDEVAPPVNKKKLKKNKQPVTVPKEPAPVQVEYPTTYVAVLETVSGADLLDHNSKLFLTDVMRDAASRALPAKQGFVVMTRENINVMLPPGKSLEECEGSCLAETGRNIAADFVAQARIGKFANFLTITVELYETKSSKLISSITARASDEEQLLVEIENHAEELFGKVIENR
;
A
#
# COMPACT_ATOMS: atom_id res chain seq x y z
N MET A 1 35.23 22.22 -35.09
CA MET A 1 34.29 22.40 -33.96
C MET A 1 32.96 21.68 -34.17
N LYS A 2 32.26 21.84 -35.32
CA LYS A 2 30.99 21.15 -35.59
C LYS A 2 31.08 19.60 -35.52
N SER A 3 32.16 19.01 -36.05
CA SER A 3 32.35 17.54 -36.03
C SER A 3 32.59 16.95 -34.63
N VAL A 4 33.12 17.73 -33.69
CA VAL A 4 33.34 17.27 -32.29
C VAL A 4 32.01 17.26 -31.53
N PHE A 5 31.12 18.22 -31.82
CA PHE A 5 29.78 18.27 -31.26
C PHE A 5 28.93 17.05 -31.68
N TYR A 6 29.01 16.63 -32.95
CA TYR A 6 28.28 15.44 -33.42
C TYR A 6 28.77 14.15 -32.78
N ILE A 7 30.08 14.01 -32.52
CA ILE A 7 30.64 12.81 -31.87
C ILE A 7 30.21 12.74 -30.39
N ILE A 8 30.14 13.88 -29.69
CA ILE A 8 29.66 13.95 -28.30
C ILE A 8 28.16 13.61 -28.23
N VAL A 9 27.35 14.14 -29.16
CA VAL A 9 25.90 13.84 -29.22
C VAL A 9 25.64 12.36 -29.55
N LEU A 10 26.46 11.73 -30.40
CA LEU A 10 26.34 10.29 -30.69
C LEU A 10 26.73 9.41 -29.50
N LEU A 11 27.71 9.81 -28.70
CA LEU A 11 28.13 9.08 -27.49
C LEU A 11 27.09 9.16 -26.35
N LEU A 12 26.29 10.23 -26.30
CA LEU A 12 25.20 10.37 -25.32
C LEU A 12 23.98 9.51 -25.65
N LEU A 13 23.79 9.09 -26.91
CA LEU A 13 22.64 8.28 -27.33
C LEU A 13 22.87 6.77 -27.19
N SER A 14 24.10 6.31 -26.92
CA SER A 14 24.42 4.88 -26.82
C SER A 14 24.45 4.33 -25.39
N SER A 15 24.09 5.12 -24.37
CA SER A 15 24.27 4.75 -22.95
C SER A 15 23.02 4.21 -22.22
N CYS A 16 21.88 4.02 -22.89
CA CYS A 16 20.61 3.68 -22.21
C CYS A 16 20.13 2.22 -22.36
N ALA A 17 21.03 1.22 -22.39
CA ALA A 17 20.60 -0.17 -22.56
C ALA A 17 20.59 -1.05 -21.28
N THR A 18 21.09 -0.59 -20.13
CA THR A 18 21.38 -1.51 -19.00
C THR A 18 20.58 -1.27 -17.71
N ILE A 19 19.60 -0.35 -17.68
CA ILE A 19 18.88 0.06 -16.45
C ILE A 19 17.49 -0.60 -16.26
N MET A 20 17.09 -1.53 -17.14
CA MET A 20 15.71 -2.08 -17.13
C MET A 20 15.52 -3.44 -16.43
N ASN A 21 16.50 -3.94 -15.67
CA ASN A 21 16.29 -5.11 -14.80
C ASN A 21 16.18 -4.64 -13.34
N GLY A 22 14.94 -4.46 -12.87
CA GLY A 22 14.67 -4.14 -11.47
C GLY A 22 15.24 -5.21 -10.53
N GLY A 23 15.84 -4.79 -9.40
CA GLY A 23 16.48 -5.68 -8.45
C GLY A 23 15.48 -6.59 -7.73
N GLU A 24 15.85 -7.84 -7.42
CA GLU A 24 14.95 -8.80 -6.78
C GLU A 24 14.61 -8.40 -5.33
N LYS A 25 13.35 -8.58 -4.93
CA LYS A 25 12.88 -8.37 -3.55
C LYS A 25 12.41 -9.70 -2.96
N GLN A 26 12.77 -9.95 -1.71
CA GLN A 26 12.31 -11.12 -0.97
C GLN A 26 10.99 -10.80 -0.27
N LEU A 27 9.95 -11.59 -0.58
CA LEU A 27 8.65 -11.53 0.07
C LEU A 27 8.46 -12.79 0.91
N HIS A 28 7.86 -12.61 2.08
CA HIS A 28 7.50 -13.66 3.02
C HIS A 28 5.98 -13.77 3.09
N PHE A 29 5.47 -14.99 3.02
CA PHE A 29 4.06 -15.32 3.16
C PHE A 29 3.93 -16.29 4.34
N HIS A 30 3.17 -15.88 5.35
CA HIS A 30 2.91 -16.67 6.56
C HIS A 30 1.43 -17.01 6.63
N SER A 31 1.10 -18.14 7.23
CA SER A 31 -0.26 -18.52 7.59
C SER A 31 -0.28 -18.92 9.06
N ASP A 32 -1.14 -18.28 9.84
CA ASP A 32 -1.33 -18.59 11.26
C ASP A 32 -2.01 -19.97 11.45
N GLU A 33 -2.68 -20.47 10.41
CA GLU A 33 -3.31 -21.80 10.42
C GLU A 33 -2.32 -22.91 10.03
N PRO A 34 -2.12 -23.93 10.89
CA PRO A 34 -1.16 -25.01 10.63
C PRO A 34 -1.64 -25.95 9.52
N ARG A 35 -0.70 -26.53 8.79
CA ARG A 35 -0.89 -27.40 7.61
C ARG A 35 -1.54 -26.68 6.42
N THR A 36 -1.35 -25.37 6.31
CA THR A 36 -1.86 -24.59 5.18
C THR A 36 -0.91 -24.69 4.00
N LYS A 37 -1.43 -25.06 2.83
CA LYS A 37 -0.67 -25.11 1.59
C LYS A 37 -0.71 -23.74 0.92
N ILE A 38 0.41 -23.03 0.95
CA ILE A 38 0.56 -21.73 0.31
C ILE A 38 1.19 -21.94 -1.06
N SER A 39 0.51 -21.51 -2.12
CA SER A 39 0.98 -21.55 -3.50
C SER A 39 1.16 -20.12 -4.00
N VAL A 40 2.39 -19.74 -4.33
CA VAL A 40 2.73 -18.41 -4.82
C VAL A 40 3.06 -18.48 -6.30
N SER A 41 2.40 -17.66 -7.11
CA SER A 41 2.61 -17.54 -8.55
C SER A 41 2.94 -16.10 -8.91
N ALA A 42 4.11 -15.88 -9.51
CA ALA A 42 4.53 -14.57 -10.01
C ALA A 42 4.75 -14.65 -11.53
N GLN A 43 4.47 -13.56 -12.25
CA GLN A 43 4.50 -13.52 -13.73
C GLN A 43 5.84 -13.99 -14.36
N HIS A 44 6.94 -13.92 -13.61
CA HIS A 44 8.29 -14.28 -14.07
C HIS A 44 9.00 -15.32 -13.17
N ALA A 45 8.27 -16.00 -12.28
CA ALA A 45 8.82 -17.06 -11.44
C ALA A 45 7.96 -18.32 -11.54
N PHE A 46 8.60 -19.48 -11.41
CA PHE A 46 7.87 -20.73 -11.29
C PHE A 46 6.99 -20.71 -10.04
N PRO A 47 5.79 -21.33 -10.08
CA PRO A 47 4.95 -21.41 -8.91
C PRO A 47 5.68 -22.15 -7.80
N VAL A 48 5.81 -21.51 -6.63
CA VAL A 48 6.43 -22.10 -5.45
C VAL A 48 5.32 -22.47 -4.48
N THR A 49 5.33 -23.72 -4.02
CA THR A 49 4.39 -24.19 -2.98
C THR A 49 5.18 -24.53 -1.73
N GLY A 50 4.70 -24.07 -0.58
CA GLY A 50 5.20 -24.49 0.73
C GLY A 50 4.07 -24.66 1.74
N LYS A 51 4.46 -25.09 2.93
CA LYS A 51 3.54 -25.31 4.05
C LYS A 51 3.80 -24.25 5.10
N ASP A 52 2.74 -23.58 5.54
CA ASP A 52 2.71 -22.61 6.65
C ASP A 52 3.52 -21.32 6.41
N ASP A 53 4.72 -21.42 5.84
CA ASP A 53 5.61 -20.32 5.49
C ASP A 53 6.24 -20.51 4.09
N VAL A 54 6.22 -19.44 3.30
CA VAL A 54 6.88 -19.39 1.98
C VAL A 54 7.61 -18.08 1.80
N ALA A 55 8.91 -18.14 1.52
CA ALA A 55 9.69 -16.99 1.10
C ALA A 55 10.09 -17.12 -0.37
N ILE A 56 9.79 -16.11 -1.18
CA ILE A 56 10.20 -16.07 -2.59
C ILE A 56 10.92 -14.78 -2.93
N LYS A 57 11.89 -14.88 -3.85
CA LYS A 57 12.51 -13.72 -4.48
C LYS A 57 11.76 -13.43 -5.77
N VAL A 58 11.19 -12.24 -5.86
CA VAL A 58 10.39 -11.80 -7.01
C VAL A 58 11.01 -10.56 -7.63
N LYS A 59 10.89 -10.48 -8.95
CA LYS A 59 11.16 -9.28 -9.73
C LYS A 59 9.89 -8.41 -9.75
N LYS A 60 9.99 -7.21 -10.34
CA LYS A 60 8.86 -6.29 -10.49
C LYS A 60 7.70 -6.98 -11.20
N GLY A 61 6.50 -6.85 -10.66
CA GLY A 61 5.28 -7.43 -11.21
C GLY A 61 4.31 -7.85 -10.11
N ASP A 62 3.11 -8.26 -10.51
CA ASP A 62 2.11 -8.71 -9.55
C ASP A 62 2.39 -10.16 -9.12
N VAL A 63 2.18 -10.42 -7.84
CA VAL A 63 2.34 -11.74 -7.22
C VAL A 63 0.99 -12.21 -6.73
N MET A 64 0.50 -13.33 -7.25
CA MET A 64 -0.70 -13.98 -6.76
C MET A 64 -0.34 -15.05 -5.75
N VAL A 65 -1.01 -15.04 -4.61
CA VAL A 65 -0.84 -16.04 -3.56
C VAL A 65 -2.16 -16.72 -3.32
N LEU A 66 -2.15 -18.05 -3.24
CA LEU A 66 -3.31 -18.89 -2.95
C LEU A 66 -2.99 -19.76 -1.74
N ALA A 67 -3.71 -19.58 -0.66
CA ALA A 67 -3.66 -20.43 0.52
C ALA A 67 -4.82 -21.41 0.50
N GLU A 68 -4.51 -22.72 0.51
CA GLU A 68 -5.47 -23.82 0.51
C GLU A 68 -5.28 -24.66 1.77
N LYS A 69 -6.38 -24.97 2.46
CA LYS A 69 -6.39 -25.93 3.57
C LYS A 69 -7.64 -26.80 3.47
N THR A 70 -7.48 -28.10 3.70
CA THR A 70 -8.60 -29.04 3.64
C THR A 70 -9.61 -28.73 4.74
N GLY A 71 -10.83 -28.35 4.37
CA GLY A 71 -11.88 -27.95 5.32
C GLY A 71 -11.99 -26.45 5.59
N CYS A 72 -11.18 -25.61 4.93
CA CYS A 72 -11.26 -24.15 5.01
C CYS A 72 -11.54 -23.55 3.63
N GLU A 73 -12.08 -22.33 3.60
CA GLU A 73 -12.27 -21.59 2.35
C GLU A 73 -10.91 -21.04 1.86
N PRO A 74 -10.51 -21.30 0.60
CA PRO A 74 -9.22 -20.88 0.10
C PRO A 74 -9.15 -19.36 -0.02
N ARG A 75 -8.03 -18.78 0.40
CA ARG A 75 -7.81 -17.33 0.33
C ARG A 75 -6.83 -17.00 -0.77
N SER A 76 -7.20 -16.09 -1.66
CA SER A 76 -6.29 -15.54 -2.67
C SER A 76 -6.05 -14.05 -2.44
N ILE A 77 -4.78 -13.64 -2.52
CA ILE A 77 -4.38 -12.23 -2.49
C ILE A 77 -3.50 -11.93 -3.70
N THR A 78 -3.67 -10.74 -4.27
CA THR A 78 -2.80 -10.23 -5.32
C THR A 78 -1.99 -9.08 -4.75
N VAL A 79 -0.67 -9.27 -4.68
CA VAL A 79 0.28 -8.26 -4.22
C VAL A 79 0.78 -7.49 -5.43
N GLN A 80 0.43 -6.21 -5.53
CA GLN A 80 0.83 -5.34 -6.63
C GLN A 80 2.15 -4.63 -6.31
N SER A 81 2.98 -4.45 -7.33
CA SER A 81 4.24 -3.69 -7.20
C SER A 81 4.04 -2.23 -7.56
N SER A 82 4.39 -1.32 -6.65
CA SER A 82 4.29 0.13 -6.85
C SER A 82 5.60 0.70 -7.43
N PHE A 83 5.51 1.76 -8.24
CA PHE A 83 6.64 2.42 -8.89
C PHE A 83 6.84 3.83 -8.32
N SER A 84 7.98 4.11 -7.68
CA SER A 84 8.30 5.47 -7.18
C SER A 84 8.99 6.37 -8.21
N GLY A 85 9.16 5.91 -9.46
CA GLY A 85 10.14 6.48 -10.39
C GLY A 85 9.67 7.64 -11.29
N GLY A 86 8.62 8.39 -10.92
CA GLY A 86 8.17 9.54 -11.73
C GLY A 86 9.11 10.76 -11.68
N TRP A 87 9.64 11.11 -10.50
CA TRP A 87 10.40 12.34 -10.28
C TRP A 87 11.90 12.12 -10.03
N TYR A 88 12.28 10.99 -9.44
CA TYR A 88 13.69 10.65 -9.17
C TYR A 88 14.51 10.42 -10.44
N ILE A 89 13.90 9.98 -11.54
CA ILE A 89 14.64 9.72 -12.80
C ILE A 89 14.85 11.02 -13.59
N LEU A 90 13.95 12.00 -13.44
CA LEU A 90 14.05 13.29 -14.15
C LEU A 90 14.92 14.30 -13.39
N GLY A 91 14.89 14.30 -12.06
CA GLY A 91 15.79 15.12 -11.24
C GLY A 91 17.25 14.68 -11.31
N ASN A 92 17.50 13.38 -11.51
CA ASN A 92 18.85 12.82 -11.49
C ASN A 92 19.58 12.92 -12.84
N LEU A 93 18.88 13.16 -13.94
CA LEU A 93 19.52 13.48 -15.24
C LEU A 93 20.04 14.92 -15.29
N PHE A 94 19.42 15.85 -14.55
CA PHE A 94 19.87 17.25 -14.44
C PHE A 94 20.89 17.48 -13.32
N SER A 95 20.99 16.58 -12.33
CA SER A 95 21.86 16.76 -11.15
C SER A 95 23.28 16.19 -11.28
N PHE A 96 23.60 15.49 -12.39
CA PHE A 96 24.90 14.84 -12.60
C PHE A 96 26.11 15.80 -12.64
N VAL A 97 25.89 17.12 -12.69
CA VAL A 97 26.95 18.13 -12.80
C VAL A 97 27.31 18.79 -11.45
N TYR A 98 26.46 18.75 -10.43
CA TYR A 98 26.66 19.57 -9.22
C TYR A 98 26.76 18.78 -7.91
N PHE A 99 26.06 17.65 -7.79
CA PHE A 99 26.10 16.81 -6.59
C PHE A 99 26.61 15.43 -6.93
N GLY A 100 27.94 15.27 -6.87
CA GLY A 100 28.51 13.95 -6.64
C GLY A 100 28.00 13.43 -5.29
N TRP A 101 27.71 12.13 -5.23
CA TRP A 101 27.02 11.42 -4.12
C TRP A 101 25.51 11.40 -4.24
N ILE A 102 25.03 10.74 -5.30
CA ILE A 102 23.64 10.36 -5.49
C ILE A 102 23.42 8.95 -4.95
N PHE A 103 22.47 8.84 -4.04
CA PHE A 103 21.79 7.59 -3.71
C PHE A 103 21.33 6.92 -5.00
N ASP A 104 21.62 5.64 -5.09
CA ASP A 104 21.77 4.85 -6.30
C ASP A 104 20.45 4.58 -7.06
N PRO A 105 20.16 5.20 -8.23
CA PRO A 105 19.12 4.73 -9.15
C PRO A 105 19.59 3.58 -10.07
N ILE A 106 20.88 3.23 -10.03
CA ILE A 106 21.53 2.19 -10.85
C ILE A 106 21.30 0.79 -10.22
N LEU A 107 21.08 0.69 -8.90
CA LEU A 107 20.84 -0.57 -8.16
C LEU A 107 19.43 -1.17 -8.31
N GLY A 108 18.56 -0.64 -9.18
CA GLY A 108 17.27 -1.27 -9.51
C GLY A 108 16.20 -1.18 -8.41
N GLY A 109 16.30 -0.19 -7.51
CA GLY A 109 15.39 0.05 -6.38
C GLY A 109 14.16 0.93 -6.67
N SER A 110 13.84 1.24 -7.94
CA SER A 110 12.77 2.18 -8.31
C SER A 110 11.33 1.66 -8.13
N TRP A 111 11.17 0.51 -7.48
CA TRP A 111 9.89 -0.14 -7.26
C TRP A 111 9.91 -0.87 -5.91
N TYR A 112 8.75 -0.96 -5.27
CA TYR A 112 8.60 -1.57 -3.95
C TYR A 112 7.26 -2.31 -3.85
N TYR A 113 7.16 -3.20 -2.88
CA TYR A 113 5.90 -3.74 -2.39
C TYR A 113 5.60 -3.05 -1.06
N ASP A 114 4.33 -2.77 -0.78
CA ASP A 114 3.92 -2.04 0.42
C ASP A 114 4.37 -2.73 1.71
N GLN A 115 4.54 -4.05 1.68
CA GLN A 115 5.01 -4.88 2.79
C GLN A 115 5.97 -5.98 2.30
N LYS A 116 6.85 -6.44 3.19
CA LYS A 116 7.77 -7.56 2.94
C LYS A 116 7.24 -8.91 3.45
N SER A 117 6.23 -8.88 4.32
CA SER A 117 5.57 -10.04 4.89
C SER A 117 4.06 -9.90 4.73
N PHE A 118 3.39 -10.95 4.27
CA PHE A 118 1.95 -10.99 4.10
C PHE A 118 1.38 -12.19 4.86
N ASP A 119 0.33 -11.95 5.62
CA ASP A 119 -0.47 -13.01 6.24
C ASP A 119 -1.53 -13.48 5.23
N VAL A 120 -1.52 -14.78 4.95
CA VAL A 120 -2.38 -15.44 3.97
C VAL A 120 -3.16 -16.58 4.62
N THR A 121 -3.64 -16.36 5.84
CA THR A 121 -4.43 -17.35 6.57
C THR A 121 -5.79 -17.61 5.89
N PRO A 122 -6.13 -18.86 5.53
CA PRO A 122 -7.43 -19.26 4.98
C PRO A 122 -8.53 -19.13 6.02
N ASP A 123 -9.76 -18.86 5.60
CA ASP A 123 -10.88 -18.74 6.54
C ASP A 123 -11.38 -20.13 6.95
N CYS A 124 -11.10 -20.50 8.20
CA CYS A 124 -11.50 -21.78 8.79
C CYS A 124 -12.69 -21.65 9.77
N GLY A 125 -13.44 -20.53 9.75
CA GLY A 125 -14.70 -20.39 10.50
C GLY A 125 -14.57 -20.43 12.03
N GLY A 126 -13.42 -20.07 12.59
CA GLY A 126 -13.23 -19.89 14.05
C GLY A 126 -13.02 -21.18 14.87
N HIS A 127 -12.82 -22.33 14.24
CA HIS A 127 -12.38 -23.53 14.96
C HIS A 127 -10.86 -23.61 14.96
N SER A 128 -10.23 -23.16 16.05
CA SER A 128 -8.81 -23.44 16.32
C SER A 128 -8.62 -24.96 16.43
N TYR A 129 -8.10 -25.57 15.38
CA TYR A 129 -7.73 -26.99 15.40
C TYR A 129 -6.47 -27.14 16.25
N SER A 130 -6.62 -27.62 17.49
CA SER A 130 -5.48 -28.04 18.32
C SER A 130 -4.91 -29.34 17.78
N GLU A 131 -3.58 -29.44 17.83
CA GLU A 131 -2.71 -30.52 17.34
C GLU A 131 -2.93 -31.91 17.99
N SER A 132 -4.04 -32.15 18.69
CA SER A 132 -4.28 -33.34 19.52
C SER A 132 -5.14 -34.45 18.88
N ASP A 133 -5.71 -34.25 17.68
CA ASP A 133 -6.73 -35.16 17.14
C ASP A 133 -6.23 -36.15 16.08
N ASP A 134 -4.91 -36.26 15.87
CA ASP A 134 -4.32 -37.28 14.98
C ASP A 134 -4.25 -38.69 15.62
N ALA A 135 -5.04 -38.95 16.68
CA ALA A 135 -5.09 -40.22 17.39
C ALA A 135 -6.18 -41.20 16.90
N TRP A 136 -6.45 -41.29 15.59
CA TRP A 136 -7.19 -42.43 15.02
C TRP A 136 -6.87 -42.65 13.53
N ASN A 137 -5.62 -43.02 13.19
CA ASN A 137 -5.39 -43.90 12.04
C ASN A 137 -4.00 -44.59 12.02
N GLN A 138 -3.50 -45.01 13.17
CA GLN A 138 -2.35 -45.90 13.25
C GLN A 138 -2.67 -47.11 14.13
N SER A 139 -3.47 -48.02 13.57
CA SER A 139 -3.38 -49.42 13.98
C SER A 139 -3.86 -50.29 12.83
N LEU A 140 -3.06 -51.31 12.52
CA LEU A 140 -3.35 -52.49 11.70
C LEU A 140 -2.84 -52.45 10.24
N ILE A 141 -1.52 -52.49 10.08
CA ILE A 141 -0.88 -53.46 9.17
C ILE A 141 0.32 -54.06 9.90
N GLU A 142 0.22 -55.32 10.32
CA GLU A 142 1.31 -56.31 10.32
C GLU A 142 0.69 -57.70 10.52
N ASP A 143 0.75 -58.44 9.42
CA ASP A 143 1.08 -59.85 9.21
C ASP A 143 0.43 -61.03 9.98
N ASP A 144 0.09 -61.99 9.12
CA ASP A 144 0.09 -63.46 9.25
C ASP A 144 -1.08 -64.25 9.89
N GLU A 145 -1.61 -65.09 9.00
CA GLU A 145 -1.96 -66.51 9.15
C GLU A 145 -3.40 -67.00 9.48
N VAL A 146 -3.88 -67.82 8.53
CA VAL A 146 -4.85 -68.95 8.57
C VAL A 146 -6.37 -68.67 8.55
N ALA A 147 -6.99 -69.18 7.48
CA ALA A 147 -8.41 -69.17 7.11
C ALA A 147 -9.30 -70.07 8.02
N PRO A 148 -10.66 -70.09 7.91
CA PRO A 148 -11.37 -70.65 6.74
C PRO A 148 -12.68 -69.88 6.33
N PRO A 149 -13.37 -70.29 5.24
CA PRO A 149 -14.16 -69.37 4.41
C PRO A 149 -15.66 -69.44 4.70
N VAL A 150 -16.37 -68.31 4.75
CA VAL A 150 -17.85 -68.31 4.66
C VAL A 150 -18.41 -67.08 3.93
N ASN A 151 -18.88 -67.38 2.71
CA ASN A 151 -20.14 -66.97 2.07
C ASN A 151 -20.44 -65.47 1.78
N LYS A 152 -20.43 -65.18 0.48
CA LYS A 152 -20.83 -63.92 -0.16
C LYS A 152 -22.36 -63.71 -0.02
N LYS A 153 -22.78 -62.65 0.69
CA LYS A 153 -24.11 -62.05 0.49
C LYS A 153 -23.99 -60.60 0.03
N LYS A 154 -24.59 -60.36 -1.13
CA LYS A 154 -24.68 -59.10 -1.86
C LYS A 154 -25.37 -58.01 -1.01
N LEU A 155 -24.67 -56.91 -0.72
CA LEU A 155 -25.30 -55.63 -0.35
C LEU A 155 -25.31 -54.72 -1.58
N LYS A 156 -26.51 -54.46 -2.09
CA LYS A 156 -26.78 -53.55 -3.21
C LYS A 156 -26.58 -52.11 -2.71
N LYS A 157 -25.68 -51.36 -3.35
CA LYS A 157 -25.55 -49.90 -3.17
C LYS A 157 -26.76 -49.21 -3.80
N ASN A 158 -27.55 -48.52 -2.98
CA ASN A 158 -28.58 -47.59 -3.44
C ASN A 158 -27.99 -46.18 -3.39
N LYS A 159 -27.67 -45.60 -4.55
CA LYS A 159 -27.25 -44.20 -4.71
C LYS A 159 -28.50 -43.40 -5.03
N GLN A 160 -29.02 -42.64 -4.07
CA GLN A 160 -29.88 -41.50 -4.37
C GLN A 160 -29.01 -40.23 -4.34
N PRO A 161 -29.13 -39.34 -5.34
CA PRO A 161 -28.42 -38.07 -5.35
C PRO A 161 -29.12 -37.09 -4.41
N VAL A 162 -28.41 -36.65 -3.38
CA VAL A 162 -28.83 -35.55 -2.52
C VAL A 162 -28.52 -34.25 -3.27
N THR A 163 -29.56 -33.51 -3.64
CA THR A 163 -29.44 -32.15 -4.19
C THR A 163 -29.01 -31.21 -3.07
N VAL A 164 -27.79 -30.70 -3.14
CA VAL A 164 -27.23 -29.70 -2.22
C VAL A 164 -27.97 -28.37 -2.42
N PRO A 165 -28.54 -27.76 -1.37
CA PRO A 165 -29.11 -26.41 -1.43
C PRO A 165 -28.03 -25.40 -1.83
N LYS A 166 -28.36 -24.52 -2.77
CA LYS A 166 -27.47 -23.44 -3.25
C LYS A 166 -27.13 -22.52 -2.08
N GLU A 167 -25.86 -22.55 -1.68
CA GLU A 167 -25.25 -21.74 -0.64
C GLU A 167 -25.45 -20.23 -0.93
N PRO A 168 -25.91 -19.43 0.05
CA PRO A 168 -26.01 -17.99 -0.10
C PRO A 168 -24.61 -17.39 -0.18
N ALA A 169 -24.42 -16.46 -1.13
CA ALA A 169 -23.15 -15.80 -1.37
C ALA A 169 -22.59 -15.12 -0.10
N PRO A 170 -21.26 -15.11 0.10
CA PRO A 170 -20.63 -14.50 1.26
C PRO A 170 -20.99 -13.01 1.36
N VAL A 171 -21.46 -12.60 2.53
CA VAL A 171 -21.75 -11.21 2.86
C VAL A 171 -20.44 -10.52 3.19
N GLN A 172 -19.94 -9.68 2.28
CA GLN A 172 -18.76 -8.86 2.51
C GLN A 172 -19.08 -7.80 3.56
N VAL A 173 -18.36 -7.80 4.69
CA VAL A 173 -18.45 -6.75 5.69
C VAL A 173 -17.69 -5.53 5.17
N GLU A 174 -18.40 -4.65 4.48
CA GLU A 174 -17.90 -3.36 3.99
C GLU A 174 -17.69 -2.43 5.19
N TYR A 175 -16.44 -2.22 5.60
CA TYR A 175 -16.13 -1.14 6.52
C TYR A 175 -16.36 0.20 5.79
N PRO A 176 -17.00 1.20 6.44
CA PRO A 176 -17.21 2.49 5.80
C PRO A 176 -15.85 3.10 5.44
N THR A 177 -15.66 3.39 4.16
CA THR A 177 -14.42 4.00 3.67
C THR A 177 -14.30 5.41 4.22
N THR A 178 -13.19 5.71 4.89
CA THR A 178 -12.88 7.05 5.40
C THR A 178 -12.04 7.81 4.37
N TYR A 179 -12.58 8.89 3.82
CA TYR A 179 -11.89 9.73 2.85
C TYR A 179 -11.11 10.84 3.55
N VAL A 180 -9.84 10.98 3.19
CA VAL A 180 -8.95 12.02 3.73
C VAL A 180 -8.43 12.88 2.61
N ALA A 181 -8.73 14.19 2.67
CA ALA A 181 -8.27 15.16 1.69
C ALA A 181 -7.07 15.94 2.22
N VAL A 182 -6.05 16.09 1.38
CA VAL A 182 -4.94 17.03 1.62
C VAL A 182 -5.02 18.12 0.56
N LEU A 183 -5.40 19.32 0.99
CA LEU A 183 -5.55 20.49 0.13
C LEU A 183 -4.19 21.12 -0.16
N GLU A 184 -4.10 21.91 -1.23
CA GLU A 184 -2.88 22.61 -1.60
C GLU A 184 -2.37 23.51 -0.47
N THR A 185 -1.07 23.46 -0.27
CA THR A 185 -0.33 24.32 0.65
C THR A 185 -0.56 25.77 0.25
N VAL A 186 -0.99 26.59 1.20
CA VAL A 186 -1.19 28.02 1.00
C VAL A 186 -0.02 28.79 1.59
N SER A 187 0.33 29.92 0.99
CA SER A 187 1.36 30.80 1.51
C SER A 187 1.00 32.25 1.25
N GLY A 188 1.55 33.16 2.07
CA GLY A 188 1.53 34.58 1.74
C GLY A 188 2.20 34.83 0.38
N ALA A 189 1.74 35.86 -0.33
CA ALA A 189 2.31 36.25 -1.62
C ALA A 189 3.84 36.34 -1.53
N ASP A 190 4.53 35.78 -2.52
CA ASP A 190 5.99 35.78 -2.68
C ASP A 190 6.81 34.99 -1.65
N LEU A 191 6.18 34.23 -0.74
CA LEU A 191 6.93 33.39 0.19
C LEU A 191 7.47 32.12 -0.47
N LEU A 192 6.62 31.44 -1.25
CA LEU A 192 6.95 30.23 -1.99
C LEU A 192 6.36 30.33 -3.40
N ASP A 193 7.09 29.79 -4.38
CA ASP A 193 6.55 29.65 -5.73
C ASP A 193 5.49 28.53 -5.82
N HIS A 194 4.76 28.51 -6.92
CA HIS A 194 3.68 27.54 -7.14
C HIS A 194 4.18 26.08 -7.06
N ASN A 195 5.33 25.76 -7.64
CA ASN A 195 5.86 24.41 -7.65
C ASN A 195 6.30 23.97 -6.26
N SER A 196 6.91 24.86 -5.47
CA SER A 196 7.25 24.56 -4.07
C SER A 196 6.00 24.25 -3.24
N LYS A 197 4.91 25.01 -3.42
CA LYS A 197 3.62 24.71 -2.76
C LYS A 197 3.07 23.33 -3.16
N LEU A 198 3.08 23.01 -4.45
CA LEU A 198 2.61 21.70 -4.95
C LEU A 198 3.47 20.57 -4.38
N PHE A 199 4.79 20.75 -4.35
CA PHE A 199 5.75 19.77 -3.85
C PHE A 199 5.52 19.46 -2.37
N LEU A 200 5.45 20.48 -1.50
CA LEU A 200 5.18 20.27 -0.07
C LEU A 200 3.84 19.57 0.17
N THR A 201 2.84 19.88 -0.65
CA THR A 201 1.53 19.22 -0.59
C THR A 201 1.64 17.73 -0.97
N ASP A 202 2.45 17.39 -1.96
CA ASP A 202 2.63 16.00 -2.38
C ASP A 202 3.40 15.19 -1.34
N VAL A 203 4.38 15.79 -0.65
CA VAL A 203 5.05 15.18 0.51
C VAL A 203 4.04 14.92 1.64
N MET A 204 3.15 15.88 1.92
CA MET A 204 2.08 15.71 2.90
C MET A 204 1.09 14.59 2.51
N ARG A 205 0.72 14.48 1.23
CA ARG A 205 -0.13 13.39 0.72
C ARG A 205 0.54 12.03 0.84
N ASP A 206 1.83 11.94 0.53
CA ASP A 206 2.60 10.72 0.68
C ASP A 206 2.64 10.28 2.14
N ALA A 207 2.95 11.20 3.06
CA ALA A 207 2.91 10.93 4.50
C ALA A 207 1.52 10.48 4.97
N ALA A 208 0.44 11.11 4.49
CA ALA A 208 -0.93 10.69 4.78
C ALA A 208 -1.19 9.25 4.31
N SER A 209 -0.74 8.90 3.10
CA SER A 209 -0.96 7.56 2.52
C SER A 209 -0.22 6.45 3.27
N ARG A 210 0.96 6.77 3.83
CA ARG A 210 1.74 5.87 4.69
C ARG A 210 1.08 5.70 6.06
N ALA A 211 0.61 6.80 6.66
CA ALA A 211 -0.06 6.77 7.96
C ALA A 211 -1.46 6.14 7.90
N LEU A 212 -2.16 6.28 6.77
CA LEU A 212 -3.57 5.90 6.59
C LEU A 212 -3.73 4.95 5.39
N PRO A 213 -3.32 3.67 5.54
CA PRO A 213 -3.28 2.75 4.43
C PRO A 213 -4.68 2.23 4.03
N ALA A 214 -4.87 2.01 2.73
CA ALA A 214 -6.16 1.55 2.16
C ALA A 214 -6.67 0.23 2.75
N LYS A 215 -5.77 -0.68 3.16
CA LYS A 215 -6.13 -1.94 3.83
C LYS A 215 -6.86 -1.74 5.17
N GLN A 216 -6.80 -0.55 5.77
CA GLN A 216 -7.53 -0.18 6.98
C GLN A 216 -8.83 0.60 6.70
N GLY A 217 -9.20 0.75 5.42
CA GLY A 217 -10.40 1.46 4.98
C GLY A 217 -10.22 2.97 4.87
N PHE A 218 -8.99 3.46 4.71
CA PHE A 218 -8.72 4.88 4.45
C PHE A 218 -8.43 5.12 2.97
N VAL A 219 -8.94 6.21 2.41
CA VAL A 219 -8.63 6.64 1.05
C VAL A 219 -8.12 8.07 1.10
N VAL A 220 -6.83 8.25 0.84
CA VAL A 220 -6.23 9.57 0.64
C VAL A 220 -6.58 10.05 -0.77
N MET A 221 -7.27 11.18 -0.86
CA MET A 221 -7.75 11.72 -2.13
C MET A 221 -6.61 12.33 -2.95
N THR A 222 -6.63 12.13 -4.26
CA THR A 222 -5.65 12.76 -5.17
C THR A 222 -6.00 14.22 -5.45
N ARG A 223 -5.01 15.00 -5.90
CA ARG A 223 -5.17 16.40 -6.31
C ARG A 223 -6.24 16.54 -7.39
N GLU A 224 -6.25 15.66 -8.38
CA GLU A 224 -7.18 15.68 -9.51
C GLU A 224 -8.62 15.41 -9.03
N ASN A 225 -8.77 14.45 -8.12
CA ASN A 225 -10.06 14.11 -7.53
C ASN A 225 -10.64 15.30 -6.74
N ILE A 226 -9.80 15.97 -5.95
CA ILE A 226 -10.17 17.17 -5.19
C ILE A 226 -10.57 18.29 -6.17
N ASN A 227 -9.73 18.59 -7.16
CA ASN A 227 -9.96 19.69 -8.10
C ASN A 227 -11.26 19.57 -8.91
N VAL A 228 -11.69 18.34 -9.22
CA VAL A 228 -12.98 18.10 -9.90
C VAL A 228 -14.17 18.36 -8.98
N MET A 229 -14.01 18.20 -7.67
CA MET A 229 -15.08 18.38 -6.68
C MET A 229 -15.10 19.77 -6.06
N LEU A 230 -14.08 20.60 -6.28
CA LEU A 230 -14.06 21.96 -5.74
C LEU A 230 -15.15 22.83 -6.37
N PRO A 231 -15.85 23.66 -5.57
CA PRO A 231 -16.83 24.60 -6.10
C PRO A 231 -16.21 25.56 -7.13
N PRO A 232 -16.88 25.85 -8.25
CA PRO A 232 -16.35 26.77 -9.26
C PRO A 232 -16.18 28.17 -8.68
N GLY A 233 -15.01 28.77 -8.89
CA GLY A 233 -14.71 30.15 -8.48
C GLY A 233 -14.23 30.32 -7.03
N LYS A 234 -14.06 29.25 -6.25
CA LYS A 234 -13.29 29.31 -4.99
C LYS A 234 -11.84 28.90 -5.26
N SER A 235 -10.88 29.79 -5.00
CA SER A 235 -9.48 29.39 -4.89
C SER A 235 -9.25 28.76 -3.51
N LEU A 236 -8.47 27.68 -3.44
CA LEU A 236 -8.07 27.02 -2.18
C LEU A 236 -7.32 27.97 -1.22
N GLU A 237 -6.87 29.10 -1.75
CA GLU A 237 -6.05 30.11 -1.09
C GLU A 237 -6.86 31.03 -0.16
N GLU A 238 -8.18 31.10 -0.29
CA GLU A 238 -9.05 31.96 0.53
C GLU A 238 -9.67 31.25 1.74
N CYS A 239 -9.26 30.01 2.01
CA CYS A 239 -9.96 29.13 2.94
C CYS A 239 -9.22 29.02 4.27
N GLU A 240 -9.64 29.79 5.30
CA GLU A 240 -9.10 29.68 6.66
C GLU A 240 -10.12 29.03 7.63
N GLY A 241 -9.63 28.17 8.54
CA GLY A 241 -10.40 27.62 9.65
C GLY A 241 -11.66 26.87 9.22
N SER A 242 -12.84 27.37 9.60
CA SER A 242 -14.15 26.73 9.30
C SER A 242 -14.40 26.52 7.81
N CYS A 243 -13.76 27.32 6.94
CA CYS A 243 -13.81 27.13 5.50
C CYS A 243 -13.18 25.79 5.08
N LEU A 244 -12.13 25.32 5.75
CA LEU A 244 -11.46 24.07 5.40
C LEU A 244 -12.38 22.88 5.62
N ALA A 245 -13.03 22.81 6.78
CA ALA A 245 -14.00 21.77 7.06
C ALA A 245 -15.21 21.83 6.10
N GLU A 246 -15.66 23.02 5.69
CA GLU A 246 -16.70 23.16 4.66
C GLU A 246 -16.24 22.65 3.30
N THR A 247 -15.00 22.97 2.91
CA THR A 247 -14.40 22.47 1.68
C THR A 247 -14.31 20.94 1.72
N GLY A 248 -13.87 20.37 2.83
CA GLY A 248 -13.87 18.94 3.07
C GLY A 248 -15.25 18.31 2.89
N ARG A 249 -16.32 18.92 3.44
CA ARG A 249 -17.70 18.46 3.22
C ARG A 249 -18.10 18.54 1.74
N ASN A 250 -17.74 19.61 1.05
CA ASN A 250 -18.09 19.80 -0.36
C ASN A 250 -17.43 18.75 -1.27
N ILE A 251 -16.25 18.27 -0.91
CA ILE A 251 -15.52 17.20 -1.63
C ILE A 251 -15.76 15.80 -1.04
N ALA A 252 -16.75 15.66 -0.15
CA ALA A 252 -17.08 14.40 0.53
C ALA A 252 -15.90 13.73 1.25
N ALA A 253 -14.96 14.51 1.78
CA ALA A 253 -13.93 14.02 2.68
C ALA A 253 -14.46 13.95 4.11
N ASP A 254 -14.08 12.91 4.86
CA ASP A 254 -14.36 12.80 6.31
C ASP A 254 -13.37 13.63 7.13
N PHE A 255 -12.13 13.70 6.64
CA PHE A 255 -11.07 14.53 7.21
C PHE A 255 -10.40 15.38 6.14
N VAL A 256 -10.00 16.59 6.51
CA VAL A 256 -9.34 17.52 5.61
C VAL A 256 -8.13 18.15 6.29
N ALA A 257 -7.00 18.15 5.60
CA ALA A 257 -5.77 18.79 6.04
C ALA A 257 -5.31 19.87 5.05
N GLN A 258 -4.70 20.93 5.58
CA GLN A 258 -4.03 21.94 4.78
C GLN A 258 -2.80 22.47 5.51
N ALA A 259 -1.72 22.68 4.76
CA ALA A 259 -0.53 23.36 5.24
C ALA A 259 -0.57 24.84 4.86
N ARG A 260 -0.09 25.69 5.76
CA ARG A 260 0.04 27.14 5.59
C ARG A 260 1.46 27.57 5.87
N ILE A 261 2.06 28.25 4.92
CA ILE A 261 3.36 28.88 5.09
C ILE A 261 3.20 30.37 5.39
N GLY A 262 3.78 30.78 6.51
CA GLY A 262 3.90 32.17 6.93
C GLY A 262 5.37 32.56 7.07
N LYS A 263 5.57 33.83 7.43
CA LYS A 263 6.88 34.37 7.77
C LYS A 263 6.77 35.12 9.10
N PHE A 264 7.66 34.78 10.03
CA PHE A 264 7.77 35.46 11.31
C PHE A 264 9.20 35.95 11.50
N ALA A 265 9.38 37.27 11.47
CA ALA A 265 10.68 37.92 11.43
C ALA A 265 11.56 37.36 10.29
N ASN A 266 12.61 36.62 10.63
CA ASN A 266 13.60 36.08 9.69
C ASN A 266 13.40 34.60 9.38
N PHE A 267 12.34 33.97 9.89
CA PHE A 267 12.09 32.54 9.71
C PHE A 267 10.77 32.33 8.98
N LEU A 268 10.72 31.26 8.19
CA LEU A 268 9.47 30.71 7.68
C LEU A 268 8.79 29.92 8.80
N THR A 269 7.47 29.89 8.73
CA THR A 269 6.64 29.10 9.64
C THR A 269 5.73 28.22 8.82
N ILE A 270 5.64 26.95 9.16
CA ILE A 270 4.61 26.07 8.63
C ILE A 270 3.63 25.73 9.73
N THR A 271 2.34 25.87 9.43
CA THR A 271 1.26 25.34 10.25
C THR A 271 0.48 24.36 9.41
N VAL A 272 0.32 23.13 9.89
CA VAL A 272 -0.57 22.15 9.29
C VAL A 272 -1.73 21.94 10.23
N GLU A 273 -2.95 22.00 9.70
CA GLU A 273 -4.17 21.75 10.45
C GLU A 273 -4.92 20.57 9.85
N LEU A 274 -5.48 19.71 10.69
CA LEU A 274 -6.30 18.56 10.33
C LEU A 274 -7.66 18.69 11.01
N TYR A 275 -8.74 18.69 10.24
CA TYR A 275 -10.11 18.81 10.72
C TYR A 275 -10.95 17.57 10.39
N GLU A 276 -11.85 17.22 11.30
CA GLU A 276 -13.02 16.38 10.99
C GLU A 276 -14.08 17.25 10.31
N THR A 277 -14.53 16.84 9.12
CA THR A 277 -15.43 17.68 8.30
C THR A 277 -16.85 17.69 8.82
N LYS A 278 -17.29 16.61 9.49
CA LYS A 278 -18.65 16.46 10.04
C LYS A 278 -18.97 17.50 11.12
N SER A 279 -18.07 17.67 12.08
CA SER A 279 -18.25 18.58 13.22
C SER A 279 -17.45 19.89 13.08
N SER A 280 -16.60 20.00 12.07
CA SER A 280 -15.58 21.07 11.96
C SER A 280 -14.60 21.11 13.13
N LYS A 281 -14.43 20.00 13.86
CA LYS A 281 -13.48 19.89 14.96
C LYS A 281 -12.04 19.83 14.43
N LEU A 282 -11.17 20.67 14.99
CA LEU A 282 -9.73 20.55 14.81
C LEU A 282 -9.25 19.29 15.56
N ILE A 283 -8.72 18.33 14.82
CA ILE A 283 -8.24 17.03 15.33
C ILE A 283 -6.78 17.13 15.76
N SER A 284 -5.96 17.76 14.91
CA SER A 284 -4.54 17.94 15.17
C SER A 284 -4.04 19.20 14.47
N SER A 285 -3.02 19.81 15.05
CA SER A 285 -2.27 20.87 14.40
C SER A 285 -0.81 20.80 14.82
N ILE A 286 0.08 20.98 13.86
CA ILE A 286 1.51 21.16 14.09
C ILE A 286 1.91 22.53 13.60
N THR A 287 2.85 23.15 14.31
CA THR A 287 3.49 24.39 13.85
C THR A 287 4.98 24.30 14.07
N ALA A 288 5.75 24.53 13.01
CA ALA A 288 7.20 24.49 13.03
C ALA A 288 7.80 25.76 12.43
N ARG A 289 9.06 26.03 12.77
CA ARG A 289 9.85 27.14 12.25
C ARG A 289 10.97 26.58 11.39
N ALA A 290 11.27 27.24 10.28
CA ALA A 290 12.32 26.86 9.36
C ALA A 290 13.10 28.10 8.91
N SER A 291 14.40 27.96 8.66
CA SER A 291 15.20 29.04 8.07
C SER A 291 14.93 29.25 6.57
N ASP A 292 14.50 28.19 5.88
CA ASP A 292 14.38 28.11 4.42
C ASP A 292 13.41 26.99 4.01
N GLU A 293 13.18 26.85 2.69
CA GLU A 293 12.28 25.83 2.12
C GLU A 293 12.76 24.39 2.36
N GLU A 294 14.07 24.16 2.47
CA GLU A 294 14.62 22.83 2.74
C GLU A 294 14.28 22.39 4.17
N GLN A 295 14.43 23.29 5.14
CA GLN A 295 14.00 23.00 6.51
C GLN A 295 12.49 22.84 6.63
N LEU A 296 11.67 23.54 5.82
CA LEU A 296 10.23 23.29 5.80
C LEU A 296 9.89 21.84 5.41
N LEU A 297 10.61 21.30 4.42
CA LEU A 297 10.45 19.90 4.02
C LEU A 297 10.77 18.95 5.17
N VAL A 298 11.91 19.15 5.84
CA VAL A 298 12.32 18.30 6.98
C VAL A 298 11.28 18.35 8.11
N GLU A 299 10.75 19.53 8.42
CA GLU A 299 9.72 19.68 9.45
C GLU A 299 8.41 18.95 9.08
N ILE A 300 8.03 18.95 7.79
CA ILE A 300 6.89 18.17 7.31
C ILE A 300 7.15 16.67 7.48
N GLU A 301 8.29 16.17 6.97
CA GLU A 301 8.61 14.74 6.97
C GLU A 301 8.65 14.15 8.39
N ASN A 302 9.12 14.93 9.37
CA ASN A 302 9.23 14.48 10.76
C ASN A 302 7.88 14.42 11.50
N HIS A 303 6.90 15.23 11.11
CA HIS A 303 5.68 15.42 11.91
C HIS A 303 4.38 15.00 11.20
N ALA A 304 4.38 14.87 9.87
CA ALA A 304 3.16 14.60 9.12
C ALA A 304 2.53 13.24 9.45
N GLU A 305 3.33 12.19 9.64
CA GLU A 305 2.80 10.87 10.01
C GLU A 305 2.07 10.90 11.36
N GLU A 306 2.64 11.57 12.37
CA GLU A 306 2.00 11.74 13.67
C GLU A 306 0.69 12.52 13.56
N LEU A 307 0.69 13.61 12.78
CA LEU A 307 -0.51 14.40 12.52
C LEU A 307 -1.64 13.54 11.95
N PHE A 308 -1.35 12.73 10.91
CA PHE A 308 -2.36 11.88 10.27
C PHE A 308 -2.73 10.66 11.11
N GLY A 309 -1.84 10.14 11.95
CA GLY A 309 -2.15 9.06 12.89
C GLY A 309 -3.34 9.39 13.81
N LYS A 310 -3.58 10.68 14.10
CA LYS A 310 -4.74 11.14 14.87
C LYS A 310 -6.09 10.88 14.20
N VAL A 311 -6.14 10.64 12.89
CA VAL A 311 -7.36 10.22 12.20
C VAL A 311 -7.84 8.86 12.71
N ILE A 312 -6.92 7.93 12.98
CA ILE A 312 -7.25 6.58 13.46
C ILE A 312 -7.93 6.65 14.84
N GLU A 313 -7.46 7.55 15.71
CA GLU A 313 -8.01 7.77 17.05
C GLU A 313 -9.40 8.45 17.05
N ASN A 314 -9.79 9.09 15.94
CA ASN A 314 -11.01 9.89 15.82
C ASN A 314 -11.98 9.37 14.75
N ARG A 315 -11.78 8.15 14.26
CA ARG A 315 -12.70 7.46 13.34
C ARG A 315 -13.95 6.93 14.06
#